data_AF-A0A1Y1T176-F1
#
_entry.id   AF-A0A1Y1T176-F1
#
_cell.length_a   1.000
_cell.length_b   1.000
_cell.length_c   1.000
_cell.angle_alpha   90.00
_cell.angle_beta   90.00
_cell.angle_gamma   90.00
#
_symmetry.space_group_name_H-M   'P 1'
#
loop_
_entity.id
_entity.type
_entity.pdbx_description
1 polymer ?
#
loop_
_entity_poly.entity_id
_entity_poly.type
_entity_poly.pdbx_seq_one_letter_code
_entity_poly.pdbx_strand_id
1 'polypeptide(L)'
;MRQPFTIGRKKRRIRSIRIAKVKKFGRGKPQLKKLVADLRLDKQILQDVLKNLPAGRKVLRPANRRELVGKIRMKYDISINRCCALVLLSKSVYYYKSIGCDDELVCMRMKEIASTRVRYGFWRIYILLRREGF
;
A
#
# COMPACT_ATOMS: atom_id res chain seq x y z
N MET A 1 -2.10 11.83 -14.18
CA MET A 1 -3.27 11.91 -13.27
C MET A 1 -3.43 10.61 -12.49
N ARG A 2 -3.16 10.58 -11.18
CA ARG A 2 -3.34 9.37 -10.33
C ARG A 2 -4.69 9.48 -9.62
N GLN A 3 -5.63 8.62 -9.99
CA GLN A 3 -6.98 8.55 -9.42
C GLN A 3 -6.93 8.46 -7.87
N PRO A 4 -7.77 9.22 -7.13
CA PRO A 4 -7.86 9.11 -5.68
C PRO A 4 -8.42 7.73 -5.29
N PHE A 5 -7.65 6.99 -4.48
CA PHE A 5 -7.97 5.64 -4.03
C PHE A 5 -9.18 5.67 -3.07
N THR A 6 -10.39 5.51 -3.60
CA THR A 6 -11.64 5.55 -2.83
C THR A 6 -11.74 4.34 -1.88
N ILE A 7 -11.51 4.58 -0.59
CA ILE A 7 -11.61 3.59 0.51
C ILE A 7 -13.03 2.98 0.62
N GLY A 8 -14.04 3.65 0.06
CA GLY A 8 -15.45 3.26 0.15
C GLY A 8 -15.81 1.90 -0.45
N ARG A 9 -15.25 1.53 -1.62
CA ARG A 9 -15.61 0.25 -2.29
C ARG A 9 -15.04 -0.98 -1.57
N LYS A 10 -13.83 -0.90 -1.01
CA LYS A 10 -13.23 -2.01 -0.23
C LYS A 10 -13.92 -2.24 1.11
N LYS A 11 -14.39 -1.17 1.77
CA LYS A 11 -15.08 -1.26 3.07
C LYS A 11 -16.39 -2.05 2.98
N ARG A 12 -17.16 -1.90 1.88
CA ARG A 12 -18.38 -2.70 1.63
C ARG A 12 -18.06 -4.17 1.36
N ARG A 13 -17.05 -4.46 0.53
CA ARG A 13 -16.68 -5.84 0.13
C ARG A 13 -16.20 -6.71 1.31
N ILE A 14 -15.50 -6.13 2.28
CA ILE A 14 -15.03 -6.88 3.47
C ILE A 14 -16.15 -7.10 4.48
N ARG A 15 -17.07 -6.14 4.60
CA ARG A 15 -18.25 -6.28 5.46
C ARG A 15 -19.19 -7.38 4.95
N SER A 16 -19.39 -7.48 3.63
CA SER A 16 -20.21 -8.53 3.02
C SER A 16 -19.57 -9.92 3.09
N ILE A 17 -18.26 -10.05 2.89
CA ILE A 17 -17.54 -11.34 3.04
C ILE A 17 -17.60 -11.84 4.49
N ARG A 18 -17.49 -10.96 5.49
CA ARG A 18 -17.58 -11.32 6.92
C ARG A 18 -18.97 -11.83 7.33
N ILE A 19 -20.04 -11.15 6.90
CA ILE A 19 -21.41 -11.56 7.21
C ILE A 19 -21.76 -12.88 6.51
N ALA A 20 -21.36 -13.05 5.25
CA ALA A 20 -21.61 -14.26 4.49
C ALA A 20 -20.87 -15.49 5.06
N LYS A 21 -19.68 -15.31 5.64
CA LYS A 21 -18.90 -16.40 6.23
C LYS A 21 -19.48 -16.87 7.57
N VAL A 22 -19.97 -15.95 8.40
CA VAL A 22 -20.65 -16.27 9.68
C VAL A 22 -21.99 -16.96 9.45
N LYS A 23 -22.74 -16.55 8.41
CA LYS A 23 -24.07 -17.11 8.12
C LYS A 23 -24.05 -18.53 7.53
N LYS A 24 -22.89 -19.01 7.04
CA LYS A 24 -22.73 -20.34 6.42
C LYS A 24 -22.40 -21.48 7.40
N PHE A 25 -22.06 -21.20 8.66
CA PHE A 25 -21.68 -22.25 9.62
C PHE A 25 -22.75 -22.49 10.68
N GLY A 26 -23.60 -23.49 10.42
CA GLY A 26 -24.40 -24.13 11.44
C GLY A 26 -23.52 -24.98 12.37
N ARG A 27 -23.52 -24.62 13.66
CA ARG A 27 -23.44 -25.53 14.83
C ARG A 27 -22.26 -26.52 14.95
N GLY A 28 -21.02 -26.09 14.70
CA GLY A 28 -19.81 -26.78 15.18
C GLY A 28 -19.18 -26.06 16.39
N LYS A 29 -19.47 -26.51 17.62
CA LYS A 29 -19.08 -25.84 18.89
C LYS A 29 -17.58 -25.46 19.05
N PRO A 30 -16.58 -26.23 18.57
CA PRO A 30 -15.17 -25.85 18.71
C PRO A 30 -14.66 -24.87 17.64
N GLN A 31 -15.13 -25.01 16.39
CA GLN A 31 -14.70 -24.15 15.28
C GLN A 31 -15.24 -22.73 15.44
N LEU A 32 -16.45 -22.57 15.98
CA LEU A 32 -17.04 -21.27 16.26
C LEU A 32 -16.26 -20.50 17.34
N LYS A 33 -15.78 -21.19 18.39
CA LYS A 33 -14.97 -20.56 19.45
C LYS A 33 -13.66 -20.00 18.90
N LYS A 34 -12.95 -20.78 18.06
CA LYS A 34 -11.73 -20.34 17.38
C LYS A 34 -12.00 -19.12 16.49
N LEU A 35 -13.05 -19.19 15.67
CA LEU A 35 -13.40 -18.12 14.73
C LEU A 35 -13.82 -16.82 15.46
N VAL A 36 -14.58 -16.94 16.56
CA VAL A 36 -14.94 -15.80 17.41
C VAL A 36 -13.71 -15.19 18.07
N ALA A 37 -12.76 -16.00 18.54
CA ALA A 37 -11.50 -15.51 19.10
C ALA A 37 -10.68 -14.75 18.06
N ASP A 38 -10.52 -15.30 16.86
CA ASP A 38 -9.82 -14.65 15.74
C ASP A 38 -10.43 -13.30 15.36
N LEU A 39 -11.76 -13.24 15.23
CA LEU A 39 -12.47 -12.00 14.91
C LEU A 39 -12.43 -10.98 16.05
N ARG A 40 -12.40 -11.45 17.30
CA ARG A 40 -12.30 -10.58 18.49
C ARG A 40 -10.92 -9.93 18.57
N LEU A 41 -9.87 -10.69 18.30
CA LEU A 41 -8.50 -10.18 18.20
C LEU A 41 -8.38 -9.12 17.09
N ASP A 42 -8.89 -9.43 15.89
CA ASP A 42 -8.90 -8.49 14.76
C ASP A 42 -9.63 -7.17 15.10
N LYS A 43 -10.74 -7.26 15.85
CA LYS A 43 -11.49 -6.08 16.31
C LYS A 43 -10.68 -5.23 17.28
N GLN A 44 -9.99 -5.85 18.24
CA GLN A 44 -9.17 -5.15 19.23
C GLN A 44 -8.02 -4.41 18.56
N ILE A 45 -7.29 -5.08 17.65
CA ILE A 45 -6.21 -4.47 16.87
C ILE A 45 -6.71 -3.24 16.10
N LEU A 46 -7.86 -3.34 15.44
CA LEU A 46 -8.42 -2.22 14.68
C LEU A 46 -8.84 -1.05 15.58
N GLN A 47 -9.33 -1.31 16.79
CA GLN A 47 -9.64 -0.27 17.76
C GLN A 47 -8.37 0.42 18.28
N ASP A 48 -7.32 -0.34 18.58
CA ASP A 48 -6.05 0.20 19.06
C ASP A 48 -5.35 1.00 17.95
N VAL A 49 -5.44 0.56 16.70
CA VAL A 49 -4.99 1.31 15.52
C VAL A 49 -5.73 2.64 15.38
N LEU A 50 -7.06 2.65 15.58
CA LEU A 50 -7.85 3.88 15.48
C LEU A 50 -7.56 4.86 16.60
N LYS A 51 -7.29 4.37 17.82
CA LYS A 51 -6.92 5.21 18.98
C LYS A 51 -5.52 5.81 18.85
N ASN A 52 -4.56 5.05 18.31
CA ASN A 52 -3.18 5.49 18.14
C ASN A 52 -2.96 6.33 16.86
N LEU A 53 -4.02 6.60 16.09
CA LEU A 53 -3.93 7.44 14.90
C LEU A 53 -4.00 8.92 15.32
N PRO A 54 -3.04 9.78 14.93
CA PRO A 54 -3.12 11.21 15.23
C PRO A 54 -4.42 11.78 14.64
N ALA A 55 -5.14 12.51 15.49
CA ALA A 55 -6.53 12.92 15.36
C ALA A 55 -7.01 13.19 13.91
N GLY A 56 -8.15 12.60 13.56
CA GLY A 56 -9.02 13.07 12.46
C GLY A 56 -8.74 12.55 11.04
N ARG A 57 -7.58 11.96 10.73
CA ARG A 57 -7.29 11.52 9.34
C ARG A 57 -7.80 10.11 9.04
N LYS A 58 -9.08 10.02 8.64
CA LYS A 58 -9.71 8.80 8.07
C LYS A 58 -9.03 8.30 6.78
N VAL A 59 -8.20 9.13 6.14
CA VAL A 59 -7.51 8.83 4.87
C VAL A 59 -6.01 8.91 5.06
N LEU A 60 -5.39 7.77 5.40
CA LEU A 60 -3.94 7.64 5.42
C LEU A 60 -3.40 7.51 3.99
N ARG A 61 -2.35 8.29 3.68
CA ARG A 61 -1.50 8.09 2.50
C ARG A 61 -0.93 6.66 2.51
N PRO A 62 -0.65 6.05 1.34
CA PRO A 62 -0.13 4.69 1.27
C PRO A 62 1.17 4.48 2.06
N ALA A 63 2.03 5.50 2.15
CA ALA A 63 3.24 5.48 2.98
C ALA A 63 2.90 5.26 4.48
N ASN A 64 2.04 6.10 5.05
CA ASN A 64 1.62 6.00 6.45
C ASN A 64 0.91 4.66 6.75
N ARG A 65 0.23 4.06 5.76
CA ARG A 65 -0.35 2.71 5.90
C ARG A 65 0.72 1.61 5.99
N ARG A 66 1.86 1.75 5.31
CA ARG A 66 2.99 0.80 5.43
C ARG A 66 3.59 0.84 6.82
N GLU A 67 3.83 2.05 7.34
CA GLU A 67 4.32 2.24 8.71
C GLU A 67 3.35 1.64 9.73
N LEU A 68 2.05 1.83 9.53
CA LEU A 68 1.03 1.25 10.40
C LEU A 68 1.07 -0.29 10.41
N VAL A 69 1.25 -0.92 9.25
CA VAL A 69 1.43 -2.37 9.16
C VAL A 69 2.67 -2.82 9.94
N GLY A 70 3.77 -2.05 9.87
CA GLY A 70 4.97 -2.28 10.68
C GLY A 70 4.68 -2.20 12.18
N LYS A 71 3.99 -1.15 12.64
CA LYS A 71 3.61 -0.97 14.05
C LYS A 71 2.71 -2.10 14.57
N ILE A 72 1.74 -2.55 13.77
CA ILE A 72 0.86 -3.67 14.14
C ILE A 72 1.65 -4.97 14.26
N ARG A 73 2.55 -5.22 13.31
CA ARG A 73 3.42 -6.40 13.31
C ARG A 73 4.27 -6.46 14.59
N MET A 74 4.89 -5.35 14.98
CA MET A 74 5.75 -5.29 16.18
C MET A 74 4.97 -5.43 17.49
N LYS A 75 3.68 -5.06 17.54
CA LYS A 75 2.89 -5.10 18.77
C LYS A 75 2.19 -6.43 19.03
N TYR A 76 1.79 -7.15 17.99
CA TYR A 76 0.95 -8.35 18.13
C TYR A 76 1.56 -9.61 17.48
N ASP A 77 2.76 -9.53 16.89
CA ASP A 77 3.46 -10.63 16.21
C ASP A 77 2.62 -11.39 15.16
N ILE A 78 1.85 -10.61 14.39
CA ILE A 78 0.94 -11.15 13.37
C ILE A 78 1.63 -11.21 12.01
N SER A 79 1.25 -12.20 11.20
CA SER A 79 1.71 -12.30 9.81
C SER A 79 1.38 -11.04 8.99
N ILE A 80 2.30 -10.66 8.11
CA ILE A 80 2.17 -9.49 7.23
C ILE A 80 0.88 -9.54 6.40
N ASN A 81 0.46 -10.74 6.00
CA ASN A 81 -0.77 -10.96 5.24
C ASN A 81 -2.01 -10.51 6.02
N ARG A 82 -2.12 -10.92 7.30
CA ARG A 82 -3.24 -10.54 8.16
C ARG A 82 -3.20 -9.05 8.48
N CYS A 83 -2.02 -8.48 8.75
CA CYS A 83 -1.86 -7.03 8.94
C CYS A 83 -2.28 -6.21 7.70
N CYS A 84 -1.84 -6.60 6.50
CA CYS A 84 -2.22 -5.94 5.25
C CYS A 84 -3.74 -6.02 5.00
N ALA A 85 -4.35 -7.17 5.30
CA ALA A 85 -5.80 -7.35 5.19
C ALA A 85 -6.58 -6.44 6.16
N LEU A 86 -6.09 -6.24 7.38
CA LEU A 86 -6.69 -5.33 8.37
C LEU A 86 -6.62 -3.86 7.93
N VAL A 87 -5.48 -3.43 7.38
CA VAL A 87 -5.22 -2.04 6.94
C VAL A 87 -5.72 -1.74 5.51
N LEU A 88 -6.28 -2.74 4.81
CA LEU A 88 -6.77 -2.63 3.42
C LEU A 88 -5.68 -2.29 2.40
N LEU A 89 -4.44 -2.68 2.68
CA LEU A 89 -3.28 -2.48 1.81
C LEU A 89 -3.03 -3.75 0.99
N SER A 90 -2.70 -3.62 -0.30
CA SER A 90 -2.28 -4.80 -1.08
C SER A 90 -0.84 -5.18 -0.73
N LYS A 91 -0.55 -6.47 -0.79
CA LYS A 91 0.81 -7.00 -0.55
C LYS A 91 1.83 -6.33 -1.48
N SER A 92 1.50 -6.16 -2.75
CA SER A 92 2.32 -5.45 -3.73
C SER A 92 2.74 -4.05 -3.25
N VAL A 93 1.81 -3.29 -2.67
CA VAL A 93 2.11 -1.95 -2.15
C VAL A 93 2.97 -2.03 -0.90
N TYR A 94 2.87 -3.07 -0.06
CA TYR A 94 3.73 -3.21 1.11
C TYR A 94 5.19 -3.47 0.71
N TYR A 95 5.41 -4.40 -0.23
CA TYR A 95 6.76 -4.77 -0.67
C TYR A 95 7.38 -3.79 -1.68
N TYR A 96 6.58 -2.92 -2.30
CA TYR A 96 7.10 -1.95 -3.25
C TYR A 96 8.06 -0.97 -2.56
N LYS A 97 9.35 -1.15 -2.82
CA LYS A 97 10.42 -0.19 -2.58
C LYS A 97 10.62 0.60 -3.87
N SER A 98 10.60 1.93 -3.78
CA SER A 98 11.08 2.76 -4.88
C SER A 98 12.58 2.52 -5.00
N ILE A 99 12.99 1.91 -6.10
CA ILE A 99 14.38 1.96 -6.52
C ILE A 99 14.57 3.39 -7.01
N GLY A 100 15.41 4.16 -6.33
CA GLY A 100 15.84 5.46 -6.85
C GLY A 100 16.55 5.16 -8.16
N CYS A 101 16.03 5.70 -9.26
CA CYS A 101 16.81 5.77 -10.48
C CYS A 101 17.86 6.83 -10.20
N ASP A 102 19.10 6.42 -9.98
CA ASP A 102 20.27 7.31 -9.92
C ASP A 102 20.60 7.83 -11.33
N ASP A 103 19.57 8.16 -12.11
CA ASP A 103 19.62 8.70 -13.47
C ASP A 103 19.82 10.22 -13.42
N GLU A 104 20.27 10.78 -12.31
CA GLU A 104 20.48 12.22 -12.16
C GLU A 104 21.47 12.73 -13.20
N LEU A 105 22.56 11.99 -13.44
CA LEU A 105 23.55 12.30 -14.47
C LEU A 105 22.93 12.31 -15.88
N VAL A 106 22.13 11.29 -16.20
CA VAL A 106 21.42 11.17 -17.47
C VAL A 106 20.41 12.30 -17.65
N CYS A 107 19.67 12.63 -16.59
CA CYS A 107 18.71 13.73 -16.56
C CYS A 107 19.39 15.10 -16.72
N MET A 108 20.52 15.32 -16.05
CA MET A 108 21.31 16.54 -16.21
C MET A 108 21.80 16.67 -17.65
N ARG A 109 22.37 15.61 -18.21
CA ARG A 109 22.87 15.63 -19.58
C ARG A 109 21.77 15.85 -20.61
N MET A 110 20.62 15.21 -20.42
CA MET A 110 19.45 15.42 -21.26
C MET A 110 18.97 16.88 -21.25
N LYS A 111 19.01 17.55 -20.08
CA LYS A 111 18.68 18.98 -19.95
C LYS A 111 19.71 19.87 -20.64
N GLU A 112 21.00 19.56 -20.54
CA GLU A 112 22.06 20.29 -21.23
C GLU A 112 21.87 20.27 -22.76
N ILE A 113 21.62 19.09 -23.33
CA ILE A 113 21.40 18.95 -24.78
C ILE A 113 20.13 19.69 -25.21
N ALA A 114 19.05 19.58 -24.43
CA ALA A 114 17.80 20.30 -24.71
C ALA A 114 17.98 21.83 -24.66
N SER A 115 18.79 22.33 -23.72
CA SER A 115 19.09 23.76 -23.60
C SER A 115 19.96 24.29 -24.74
N THR A 116 20.92 23.49 -25.19
CA THR A 116 21.85 23.87 -26.28
C THR A 116 21.16 23.80 -27.64
N ARG A 117 20.20 22.88 -27.83
CA ARG A 117 19.57 22.60 -29.12
C ARG A 117 18.05 22.50 -28.99
N VAL A 118 17.39 23.65 -28.86
CA VAL A 118 15.93 23.79 -28.63
C VAL A 118 15.06 23.11 -29.70
N ARG A 119 15.53 22.97 -30.94
CA ARG A 119 14.79 22.29 -32.03
C ARG A 119 14.80 20.77 -31.93
N TYR A 120 15.61 20.18 -31.06
CA TYR A 120 15.78 18.72 -31.00
C TYR A 120 14.68 18.10 -30.14
N GLY A 121 13.93 17.17 -30.72
CA GLY A 121 12.98 16.34 -29.99
C GLY A 121 13.66 15.17 -29.25
N PHE A 122 12.87 14.47 -28.43
CA PHE A 122 13.33 13.35 -27.58
C PHE A 122 14.20 12.33 -28.32
N TRP A 123 13.77 11.88 -29.51
CA TRP A 123 14.51 10.88 -30.29
C TRP A 123 15.93 11.32 -30.67
N ARG A 124 16.14 12.60 -30.99
CA ARG A 124 17.47 13.11 -31.32
C ARG A 124 18.37 13.19 -30.09
N ILE A 125 17.81 13.59 -28.95
CA ILE A 125 18.53 13.65 -27.68
C ILE A 125 18.91 12.25 -27.21
N TYR A 126 17.99 11.28 -27.34
CA TYR A 126 18.22 9.87 -27.01
C TYR A 126 19.37 9.25 -27.82
N ILE A 127 19.42 9.52 -29.13
CA ILE A 127 20.53 9.03 -29.98
C ILE A 127 21.86 9.67 -29.59
N LEU A 128 21.87 10.95 -29.21
CA LEU A 128 23.08 11.64 -28.73
C LEU A 128 23.56 11.06 -27.40
N LEU A 129 22.66 10.84 -26.44
CA LEU A 129 22.99 10.23 -25.15
C LEU A 129 23.64 8.85 -25.34
N ARG A 130 23.06 7.99 -26.20
CA ARG A 130 23.62 6.66 -26.48
C ARG A 130 24.98 6.73 -27.17
N ARG A 131 25.24 7.77 -27.98
CA ARG A 131 26.56 8.00 -28.61
C ARG A 131 27.60 8.48 -27.60
N GLU A 132 27.18 9.22 -26.58
CA GLU A 132 28.04 9.67 -25.48
C GLU A 132 28.33 8.55 -24.46
N GLY A 133 27.70 7.38 -24.60
CA GLY A 133 27.95 6.20 -23.76
C GLY A 133 27.08 6.11 -22.51
N PHE A 134 25.99 6.89 -22.46
CA PHE A 134 24.93 6.77 -21.45
C PHE A 134 23.87 5.73 -21.81
#